data_AF-A0A5J6QDL5-F1
#
_entry.id   AF-A0A5J6QDL5-F1
#
_cell.length_a   1.000
_cell.length_b   1.000
_cell.length_c   1.000
_cell.angle_alpha   90.00
_cell.angle_beta   90.00
_cell.angle_gamma   90.00
#
_symmetry.space_group_name_H-M   'P 1'
#
loop_
_entity.id
_entity.type
_entity.pdbx_description
1 polymer ?
#
loop_
_entity_poly.entity_id
_entity_poly.type
_entity_poly.pdbx_seq_one_letter_code
_entity_poly.pdbx_strand_id
1 'polypeptide(L)'
;MHDSNDKTFSYEIFAVTKNTTLLTTLNNSEHLTLRACVEKTLQDYFAHLDGAHVNDVYNLVLSEVEAPLFASVMQHVQGNQTRASEMLGLNRGTLRKKLKQYNLL
;
A
#
# COMPACT_ATOMS: atom_id res chain seq x y z
N MET A 1 57.13 1.75 17.80
CA MET A 1 56.60 0.92 16.69
C MET A 1 55.22 0.46 17.12
N HIS A 2 54.16 1.14 16.66
CA HIS A 2 52.78 0.68 16.84
C HIS A 2 52.22 0.38 15.46
N ASP A 3 51.64 -0.81 15.37
CA ASP A 3 51.36 -1.60 14.17
C ASP A 3 50.22 -0.97 13.34
N SER A 4 50.44 -0.85 12.03
CA SER A 4 49.51 -0.25 11.06
C SER A 4 48.27 -1.12 10.77
N ASN A 5 48.19 -2.33 11.34
CA ASN A 5 47.09 -3.27 11.10
C ASN A 5 45.75 -2.90 11.78
N ASP A 6 45.77 -2.03 12.79
CA ASP A 6 44.59 -1.73 13.62
C ASP A 6 43.58 -0.80 12.90
N LYS A 7 44.09 0.08 12.02
CA LYS A 7 43.25 0.99 11.22
C LYS A 7 42.53 0.25 10.10
N THR A 8 43.20 -0.66 9.40
CA THR A 8 42.60 -1.45 8.31
C THR A 8 41.45 -2.30 8.84
N PHE A 9 41.64 -2.93 10.01
CA PHE A 9 40.58 -3.70 10.67
C PHE A 9 39.38 -2.81 11.04
N SER A 10 39.63 -1.61 11.54
CA SER A 10 38.57 -0.64 11.86
C SER A 10 37.78 -0.16 10.63
N TYR A 11 38.44 0.07 9.48
CA TYR A 11 37.77 0.45 8.23
C TYR A 11 36.96 -0.71 7.62
N GLU A 12 37.49 -1.94 7.66
CA GLU A 12 36.80 -3.16 7.26
C GLU A 12 35.54 -3.37 8.11
N ILE A 13 35.65 -3.31 9.44
CA ILE A 13 34.51 -3.43 10.36
C ILE A 13 33.48 -2.32 10.13
N PHE A 14 33.91 -1.08 9.91
CA PHE A 14 33.01 0.04 9.61
C PHE A 14 32.29 -0.12 8.26
N ALA A 15 33.00 -0.57 7.21
CA ALA A 15 32.43 -0.84 5.89
C ALA A 15 31.45 -2.03 5.92
N VAL A 16 31.81 -3.10 6.62
CA VAL A 16 30.95 -4.27 6.87
C VAL A 16 29.69 -3.84 7.62
N THR A 17 29.82 -3.02 8.67
CA THR A 17 28.67 -2.52 9.45
C THR A 17 27.76 -1.64 8.59
N LYS A 18 28.31 -0.75 7.74
CA LYS A 18 27.50 0.05 6.80
C LYS A 18 26.75 -0.82 5.79
N ASN A 19 27.41 -1.81 5.22
CA ASN A 19 26.76 -2.74 4.29
C ASN A 19 25.67 -3.54 5.00
N THR A 20 25.91 -4.04 6.21
CA THR A 20 24.88 -4.70 7.03
C THR A 20 23.70 -3.78 7.34
N THR A 21 23.92 -2.52 7.73
CA THR A 21 22.85 -1.55 8.01
C THR A 21 22.04 -1.19 6.76
N LEU A 22 22.68 -1.06 5.60
CA LEU A 22 21.96 -0.84 4.33
C LEU A 22 21.16 -2.09 3.93
N LEU A 23 21.74 -3.28 4.05
CA LEU A 23 21.05 -4.54 3.75
C LEU A 23 19.88 -4.83 4.70
N THR A 24 19.96 -4.47 5.98
CA THR A 24 18.83 -4.60 6.91
C THR A 24 17.75 -3.56 6.64
N THR A 25 18.10 -2.33 6.26
CA THR A 25 17.12 -1.29 5.89
C THR A 25 16.34 -1.66 4.63
N LEU A 26 16.98 -2.33 3.66
CA LEU A 26 16.33 -2.79 2.42
C LEU A 26 15.41 -4.00 2.62
N ASN A 27 15.54 -4.72 3.75
CA ASN A 27 14.74 -5.91 4.07
C ASN A 27 13.61 -5.66 5.09
N ASN A 28 13.47 -4.43 5.58
CA ASN A 28 12.28 -3.99 6.29
C ASN A 28 11.23 -3.58 5.25
N SER A 29 10.62 -4.56 4.59
CA SER A 29 9.26 -4.38 4.08
C SER A 29 8.35 -4.17 5.28
N GLU A 30 8.35 -2.96 5.82
CA GLU A 30 7.40 -2.57 6.86
C GLU A 30 6.01 -2.78 6.29
N HIS A 31 5.29 -3.74 6.87
CA HIS A 31 3.90 -3.97 6.55
C HIS A 31 3.09 -2.76 7.00
N LEU A 32 2.99 -1.77 6.12
CA LEU A 32 2.12 -0.61 6.32
C LEU A 32 0.68 -1.10 6.38
N THR A 33 -0.03 -0.69 7.42
CA THR A 33 -1.48 -0.91 7.49
C THR A 33 -2.17 -0.17 6.36
N LEU A 34 -3.34 -0.66 5.93
CA LEU A 34 -4.16 0.05 4.93
C LEU A 34 -4.45 1.49 5.36
N ARG A 35 -4.68 1.72 6.67
CA ARG A 35 -4.87 3.06 7.23
C ARG A 35 -3.65 3.96 6.98
N ALA A 36 -2.46 3.49 7.33
CA ALA A 36 -1.23 4.26 7.15
C ALA A 36 -0.93 4.55 5.67
N CYS A 37 -1.24 3.59 4.78
CA CYS A 37 -1.12 3.78 3.34
C CYS A 37 -2.03 4.91 2.84
N VAL A 38 -3.32 4.87 3.19
CA VAL A 38 -4.30 5.90 2.79
C VAL A 38 -3.91 7.27 3.34
N GLU A 39 -3.49 7.35 4.60
CA GLU A 39 -3.05 8.61 5.22
C GLU A 39 -1.85 9.21 4.48
N LYS A 40 -0.82 8.40 4.20
CA LYS A 40 0.35 8.84 3.44
C LYS A 40 -0.02 9.30 2.03
N THR A 41 -0.82 8.52 1.30
CA THR A 41 -1.24 8.87 -0.06
C THR A 41 -2.01 10.18 -0.10
N LEU A 42 -2.88 10.45 0.87
CA LEU A 42 -3.62 11.70 0.94
C LEU A 42 -2.72 12.89 1.31
N GLN A 43 -1.80 12.72 2.26
CA GLN A 43 -0.80 13.75 2.58
C GLN A 43 0.01 14.13 1.35
N ASP A 44 0.51 13.12 0.62
CA ASP A 44 1.24 13.32 -0.63
C ASP A 44 0.34 14.03 -1.65
N TYR A 45 -0.89 13.59 -1.87
CA TYR A 45 -1.84 14.24 -2.79
C TYR A 45 -2.05 15.74 -2.48
N PHE A 46 -2.26 16.08 -1.21
CA PHE A 46 -2.46 17.48 -0.79
C PHE A 46 -1.18 18.32 -0.85
N ALA A 47 0.00 17.72 -0.67
CA ALA A 47 1.27 18.41 -0.83
C ALA A 47 1.54 18.82 -2.29
N HIS A 48 1.07 18.04 -3.27
CA HIS A 48 1.26 18.29 -4.70
C HIS A 48 0.16 19.15 -5.32
N LEU A 49 -0.79 19.65 -4.52
CA LEU A 49 -1.93 20.38 -5.04
C LEU A 49 -1.60 21.81 -5.47
N ASP A 50 -0.45 22.35 -5.09
CA ASP A 50 0.05 23.69 -5.48
C ASP A 50 -1.01 24.81 -5.33
N GLY A 51 -1.90 24.69 -4.33
CA GLY A 51 -2.97 25.64 -4.06
C GLY A 51 -4.20 25.53 -4.98
N ALA A 52 -4.28 24.51 -5.83
CA ALA A 52 -5.46 24.23 -6.64
C ALA A 52 -6.64 23.79 -5.77
N HIS A 53 -7.84 24.24 -6.13
CA HIS A 53 -9.07 23.83 -5.45
C HIS A 53 -9.50 22.43 -5.92
N VAL A 54 -9.76 21.52 -4.98
CA VAL A 54 -10.23 20.16 -5.27
C VAL A 54 -11.57 19.92 -4.61
N ASN A 55 -12.44 19.26 -5.37
CA ASN A 55 -13.75 18.79 -4.94
C ASN A 55 -13.81 17.26 -5.05
N ASP A 56 -14.81 16.65 -4.43
CA ASP A 56 -15.15 15.23 -4.60
C ASP A 56 -14.06 14.21 -4.19
N VAL A 57 -13.11 14.60 -3.32
CA VAL A 57 -12.07 13.71 -2.79
C VAL A 57 -12.65 12.44 -2.15
N TYR A 58 -13.81 12.55 -1.51
CA TYR A 58 -14.52 11.39 -0.96
C TYR A 58 -14.81 10.33 -2.03
N ASN A 59 -15.36 10.75 -3.18
CA ASN A 59 -15.68 9.85 -4.28
C ASN A 59 -14.41 9.32 -4.94
N LEU A 60 -13.38 10.15 -5.09
CA LEU A 60 -12.05 9.75 -5.59
C LEU A 60 -11.48 8.60 -4.76
N VAL A 61 -11.38 8.79 -3.44
CA VAL A 61 -10.85 7.78 -2.52
C VAL A 61 -11.73 6.53 -2.53
N LEU A 62 -13.05 6.72 -2.50
CA LEU A 62 -13.98 5.59 -2.48
C LEU A 62 -13.85 4.74 -3.75
N SER A 63 -13.67 5.34 -4.94
CA SER A 63 -13.46 4.59 -6.18
C SER A 63 -12.15 3.82 -6.21
N GLU A 64 -11.07 4.40 -5.67
CA GLU A 64 -9.76 3.75 -5.58
C GLU A 64 -9.75 2.58 -4.58
N VAL A 65 -10.64 2.61 -3.59
CA VAL A 65 -10.73 1.53 -2.58
C VAL A 65 -11.75 0.46 -2.97
N GLU A 66 -12.93 0.85 -3.44
CA GLU A 66 -14.02 -0.09 -3.73
C GLU A 66 -13.70 -1.01 -4.92
N ALA A 67 -13.10 -0.48 -5.99
CA ALA A 67 -12.78 -1.27 -7.17
C ALA A 67 -11.86 -2.47 -6.85
N PRO A 68 -10.68 -2.29 -6.22
CA PRO A 68 -9.81 -3.42 -5.85
C PRO A 68 -10.41 -4.31 -4.77
N LEU A 69 -11.21 -3.77 -3.84
CA LEU A 69 -11.94 -4.57 -2.86
C LEU A 69 -12.89 -5.55 -3.55
N PHE A 70 -13.73 -5.06 -4.47
CA PHE A 70 -14.68 -5.90 -5.17
C PHE A 70 -14.00 -6.89 -6.12
N ALA A 71 -12.98 -6.47 -6.86
CA ALA A 71 -12.24 -7.36 -7.74
C ALA A 71 -11.59 -8.52 -6.95
N SER A 72 -10.94 -8.20 -5.83
CA SER A 72 -10.26 -9.20 -4.99
C SER A 72 -11.24 -10.20 -4.39
N VAL A 73 -12.39 -9.73 -3.88
CA VAL A 73 -13.42 -10.62 -3.33
C VAL A 73 -14.05 -11.48 -4.43
N MET A 74 -14.38 -10.89 -5.59
CA MET A 74 -14.95 -11.63 -6.72
C MET A 74 -14.01 -12.72 -7.22
N GLN A 75 -12.70 -12.44 -7.29
CA GLN A 75 -11.69 -13.44 -7.60
C GLN A 75 -11.65 -14.53 -6.53
N HIS A 76 -11.63 -14.16 -5.24
CA HIS A 76 -11.59 -15.11 -4.13
C HIS A 76 -12.79 -16.07 -4.12
N VAL A 77 -13.98 -15.58 -4.46
CA VAL A 77 -15.20 -16.40 -4.55
C VAL A 77 -15.46 -16.97 -5.95
N GLN A 78 -14.49 -16.86 -6.87
CA GLN A 78 -14.56 -17.39 -8.23
C GLN A 78 -15.82 -16.94 -9.00
N GLY A 79 -16.16 -15.66 -8.89
CA GLY A 79 -17.31 -15.06 -9.58
C GLY A 79 -18.67 -15.28 -8.90
N ASN A 80 -18.75 -16.02 -7.79
CA ASN A 80 -20.01 -16.24 -7.08
C ASN A 80 -20.50 -14.98 -6.34
N GLN A 81 -21.35 -14.20 -7.01
CA GLN A 81 -21.87 -12.93 -6.46
C GLN A 81 -22.67 -13.09 -5.16
N THR A 82 -23.35 -14.22 -4.94
CA THR A 82 -24.08 -14.44 -3.68
C THR A 82 -23.08 -14.54 -2.52
N ARG A 83 -22.06 -15.38 -2.66
CA ARG A 83 -21.01 -15.53 -1.65
C ARG A 83 -20.19 -14.24 -1.47
N ALA A 84 -19.90 -13.51 -2.54
CA ALA A 84 -19.27 -12.18 -2.43
C ALA A 84 -20.14 -11.21 -1.63
N SER A 85 -21.46 -11.17 -1.87
CA SER A 85 -22.36 -10.26 -1.18
C SER A 85 -22.47 -10.57 0.32
N GLU A 86 -22.47 -11.85 0.69
CA GLU A 86 -22.41 -12.30 2.08
C GLU A 86 -21.07 -11.92 2.74
N MET A 87 -19.94 -12.16 2.05
CA MET A 87 -18.60 -11.83 2.55
C MET A 87 -18.39 -10.32 2.75
N LEU A 88 -18.92 -9.51 1.83
CA LEU A 88 -18.84 -8.05 1.88
C LEU A 88 -19.91 -7.43 2.81
N GLY A 89 -20.89 -8.22 3.28
CA GLY A 89 -22.01 -7.71 4.07
C GLY A 89 -22.93 -6.77 3.29
N LEU A 90 -23.01 -6.94 1.97
CA LEU A 90 -23.82 -6.10 1.08
C LEU A 90 -25.05 -6.85 0.60
N ASN A 91 -26.14 -6.12 0.35
CA ASN A 91 -27.23 -6.69 -0.44
C ASN A 91 -26.73 -7.01 -1.86
N ARG A 92 -27.10 -8.18 -2.41
CA ARG A 92 -26.72 -8.63 -3.75
C ARG A 92 -27.03 -7.61 -4.86
N GLY A 93 -28.15 -6.90 -4.76
CA GLY A 93 -28.52 -5.84 -5.71
C GLY A 93 -27.53 -4.67 -5.68
N THR A 94 -27.09 -4.28 -4.47
CA THR A 94 -26.06 -3.24 -4.28
C THR A 94 -24.72 -3.69 -4.85
N LEU A 95 -24.28 -4.92 -4.53
CA LEU A 95 -23.04 -5.48 -5.09
C LEU A 95 -23.07 -5.47 -6.62
N ARG A 96 -24.15 -5.96 -7.23
CA ARG A 96 -24.29 -5.99 -8.69
C ARG A 96 -24.20 -4.60 -9.32
N LYS A 97 -24.84 -3.58 -8.71
CA LYS A 97 -24.75 -2.19 -9.20
C LYS A 97 -23.32 -1.68 -9.13
N LYS A 98 -22.62 -1.92 -8.03
CA LYS A 98 -21.21 -1.52 -7.84
C LYS A 98 -20.27 -2.25 -8.81
N LEU A 99 -20.45 -3.56 -9.03
CA LEU A 99 -19.65 -4.30 -10.02
C LEU A 99 -19.80 -3.73 -11.43
N LYS A 100 -21.03 -3.33 -11.83
CA LYS A 100 -21.24 -2.63 -13.11
C LYS A 100 -20.55 -1.27 -13.15
N GLN A 101 -20.65 -0.49 -12.07
CA GLN A 101 -20.02 0.83 -11.99
C GLN A 101 -18.49 0.75 -12.22
N TYR A 102 -17.84 -0.31 -11.75
CA TYR A 102 -16.40 -0.52 -11.90
C TYR A 102 -16.01 -1.44 -13.08
N ASN A 103 -16.94 -1.75 -13.99
CA ASN A 103 -16.70 -2.61 -15.16
C ASN A 103 -16.17 -4.02 -14.81
N LEU A 104 -16.67 -4.61 -13.73
CA LEU A 104 -16.33 -5.96 -13.25
C LEU A 104 -17.41 -7.01 -13.57
N LEU A 105 -18.39 -6.67 -14.42
CA LEU A 105 -19.53 -7.51 -14.79
C LEU A 105 -19.86 -7.38 -16.27
#